data_AF-A0A968B713-F1
#
_entry.id   AF-A0A968B713-F1
#
_cell.length_a   1.000
_cell.length_b   1.000
_cell.length_c   1.000
_cell.angle_alpha   90.00
_cell.angle_beta   90.00
_cell.angle_gamma   90.00
#
_symmetry.space_group_name_H-M   'P 1'
#
loop_
_entity.id
_entity.type
_entity.pdbx_description
1 polymer ?
#
loop_
_entity_poly.entity_id
_entity_poly.type
_entity_poly.pdbx_seq_one_letter_code
_entity_poly.pdbx_strand_id
1 'polypeptide(L)'
;MKGNFKFYFTRALGVLLFVVMLSMPSRLSADVLESGTSTSVVCPTTLKVIFIQFNDVRGDSFYTGTEWRGFTNRYKMSDFEDLLTTLGSYTGSRGTDGEPVFGSYRDYFYENSRQSYSPTVQILNSTDAEGYPVWLELSGNKTTYSKSGFISAANSAATAAGFDISTSTSVRRCYIYAGNIDPDIEVFANALNGHTMVVPERMDKTNQQEYPEVLMTHMGYYSHEFGHLMGAHHPVTSQHHALMHSGHKAGTRHANRPASMNPWFLYKSGWASLSFINSDMTNVSLTYNTSPTIQSTFYIRKIPGTDECFLVENRQYSNTYDQSLPGAVAGLSGGLLIWNIDGDGLNVGETDLVEADATAEEEATSMAHDMFRPSVYWTGDINDITTPANLRLRNGTFSKFAIENFS
;
A
#
# COMPACT_ATOMS: atom_id res chain seq x y z
N MET A 1 4.50 28.55 81.25
CA MET A 1 5.33 27.75 80.32
C MET A 1 4.41 27.17 79.25
N LYS A 2 4.78 27.34 77.96
CA LYS A 2 4.38 26.61 76.73
C LYS A 2 2.92 26.10 76.65
N GLY A 3 2.06 26.39 75.68
CA GLY A 3 2.17 26.94 74.33
C GLY A 3 1.06 26.33 73.45
N ASN A 4 0.48 27.15 72.58
CA ASN A 4 -0.14 26.88 71.25
C ASN A 4 -1.41 26.00 71.08
N PHE A 5 -2.54 26.67 70.76
CA PHE A 5 -3.36 26.61 69.52
C PHE A 5 -3.19 25.36 68.60
N LYS A 6 -4.23 24.67 68.05
CA LYS A 6 -5.25 25.13 67.06
C LYS A 6 -6.28 24.02 66.69
N PHE A 7 -7.41 24.45 66.12
CA PHE A 7 -8.60 23.74 65.53
C PHE A 7 -8.29 22.82 64.31
N TYR A 8 -9.15 21.91 63.79
CA TYR A 8 -10.44 22.07 63.06
C TYR A 8 -11.21 20.73 62.94
N PHE A 9 -12.53 20.68 63.15
CA PHE A 9 -13.67 20.78 62.20
C PHE A 9 -13.77 19.73 61.07
N THR A 10 -14.80 18.90 61.18
CA THR A 10 -15.35 17.97 60.18
C THR A 10 -16.57 18.64 59.53
N ARG A 11 -16.60 18.85 58.20
CA ARG A 11 -17.85 19.02 57.43
C ARG A 11 -17.68 18.66 55.95
N ALA A 12 -18.76 18.10 55.42
CA ALA A 12 -18.96 17.57 54.08
C ALA A 12 -18.83 18.61 52.95
N LEU A 13 -18.27 18.17 51.82
CA LEU A 13 -18.53 18.66 50.46
C LEU A 13 -19.05 17.44 49.68
N GLY A 14 -20.16 17.48 48.94
CA GLY A 14 -20.43 18.43 47.86
C GLY A 14 -19.87 17.83 46.57
N VAL A 15 -20.58 16.86 45.99
CA VAL A 15 -20.18 16.17 44.76
C VAL A 15 -20.31 17.16 43.60
N LEU A 16 -19.15 17.63 43.13
CA LEU A 16 -19.00 18.46 41.94
C LEU A 16 -18.97 17.53 40.72
N LEU A 17 -20.03 17.55 39.93
CA LEU A 17 -20.11 16.85 38.65
C LEU A 17 -19.24 17.61 37.63
N PHE A 18 -18.03 17.11 37.38
CA PHE A 18 -17.18 17.58 36.28
C PHE A 18 -17.78 17.08 34.95
N VAL A 19 -18.52 17.95 34.26
CA VAL A 19 -18.75 17.78 32.82
C VAL A 19 -17.44 18.13 32.13
N VAL A 20 -16.69 17.12 31.71
CA VAL A 20 -15.58 17.29 30.78
C VAL A 20 -16.19 17.65 29.43
N MET A 21 -16.24 18.96 29.14
CA MET A 21 -16.39 19.45 27.78
C MET A 21 -15.13 19.02 27.01
N LEU A 22 -15.21 17.86 26.35
CA LEU A 22 -14.31 17.52 25.25
C LEU A 22 -14.55 18.57 24.16
N SER A 23 -13.70 19.60 24.11
CA SER A 23 -13.60 20.47 22.96
C SER A 23 -13.17 19.61 21.77
N MET A 24 -14.12 19.18 20.96
CA MET A 24 -13.81 18.67 19.64
C MET A 24 -13.04 19.77 18.89
N PRO A 25 -11.92 19.48 18.24
CA PRO A 25 -11.37 20.41 17.29
C PRO A 25 -12.46 20.68 16.26
N SER A 26 -12.84 21.95 16.14
CA SER A 26 -13.73 22.45 15.10
C SER A 26 -13.23 21.92 13.76
N ARG A 27 -14.04 21.07 13.10
CA ARG A 27 -13.93 20.80 11.67
C ARG A 27 -14.12 22.14 10.96
N LEU A 28 -13.01 22.86 10.74
CA LEU A 28 -12.95 23.90 9.73
C LEU A 28 -13.20 23.21 8.38
N SER A 29 -14.11 23.81 7.62
CA SER A 29 -14.77 23.30 6.43
C SER A 29 -13.84 22.56 5.46
N ALA A 30 -14.20 21.32 5.15
CA ALA A 30 -13.64 20.52 4.06
C ALA A 30 -14.19 20.93 2.67
N ASP A 31 -14.77 22.13 2.56
CA ASP A 31 -15.32 22.65 1.31
C ASP A 31 -14.25 23.51 0.64
N VAL A 32 -13.47 22.90 -0.26
CA VAL A 32 -12.97 23.42 -1.56
C VAL A 32 -11.96 22.37 -2.08
N LEU A 33 -12.47 21.22 -2.55
CA LEU A 33 -11.70 20.27 -3.39
C LEU A 33 -12.60 19.46 -4.35
N GLU A 34 -13.88 19.81 -4.50
CA GLU A 34 -14.81 19.10 -5.40
C GLU A 34 -15.11 19.92 -6.66
N SER A 35 -14.19 19.91 -7.62
CA SER A 35 -14.55 20.20 -9.02
C SER A 35 -13.67 19.43 -10.00
N GLY A 36 -13.78 18.11 -9.92
CA GLY A 36 -13.37 17.15 -10.94
C GLY A 36 -14.27 15.93 -10.77
N THR A 37 -14.42 15.07 -11.78
CA THR A 37 -15.08 13.77 -11.59
C THR A 37 -14.26 12.95 -10.58
N SER A 38 -14.50 13.16 -9.28
CA SER A 38 -13.63 12.65 -8.22
C SER A 38 -13.67 11.14 -8.27
N THR A 39 -12.55 10.51 -8.56
CA THR A 39 -12.39 9.12 -8.23
C THR A 39 -12.41 9.03 -6.69
N SER A 40 -13.42 8.36 -6.13
CA SER A 40 -13.49 8.16 -4.68
C SER A 40 -12.78 6.87 -4.34
N VAL A 41 -11.99 6.86 -3.27
CA VAL A 41 -11.50 5.60 -2.72
C VAL A 41 -12.66 4.81 -2.14
N VAL A 42 -12.77 3.55 -2.53
CA VAL A 42 -13.72 2.59 -1.98
C VAL A 42 -12.95 1.52 -1.22
N CYS A 43 -13.52 1.02 -0.12
CA CYS A 43 -12.90 0.00 0.73
C CYS A 43 -13.75 -1.28 0.72
N PRO A 44 -13.61 -2.18 -0.28
CA PRO A 44 -14.44 -3.35 -0.40
C PRO A 44 -14.22 -4.35 0.74
N THR A 45 -15.26 -4.70 1.46
CA THR A 45 -15.16 -5.59 2.62
C THR A 45 -14.86 -7.04 2.25
N THR A 46 -15.04 -7.44 0.98
CA THR A 46 -14.91 -8.84 0.55
C THR A 46 -14.21 -8.97 -0.79
N LEU A 47 -13.27 -9.91 -0.88
CA LEU A 47 -12.66 -10.40 -2.11
C LEU A 47 -13.01 -11.88 -2.32
N LYS A 48 -13.83 -12.18 -3.32
CA LYS A 48 -14.11 -13.55 -3.75
C LYS A 48 -12.99 -14.05 -4.67
N VAL A 49 -12.43 -15.22 -4.40
CA VAL A 49 -11.30 -15.79 -5.14
C VAL A 49 -11.75 -17.05 -5.85
N ILE A 50 -11.40 -17.18 -7.12
CA ILE A 50 -11.76 -18.32 -7.98
C ILE A 50 -10.53 -18.81 -8.73
N PHE A 51 -10.25 -20.10 -8.63
CA PHE A 51 -9.15 -20.78 -9.31
C PHE A 51 -9.58 -21.33 -10.68
N ILE A 52 -8.85 -20.95 -11.72
CA ILE A 52 -9.11 -21.26 -13.12
C ILE A 52 -7.90 -21.96 -13.76
N GLN A 53 -8.11 -23.07 -14.46
CA GLN A 53 -7.07 -23.76 -15.21
C GLN A 53 -7.43 -23.90 -16.69
N PHE A 54 -6.48 -24.36 -17.49
CA PHE A 54 -6.57 -24.46 -18.94
C PHE A 54 -6.36 -25.91 -19.40
N ASN A 55 -6.65 -26.17 -20.67
CA ASN A 55 -6.43 -27.51 -21.26
C ASN A 55 -4.95 -27.94 -21.24
N ASP A 56 -4.02 -26.99 -21.32
CA ASP A 56 -2.58 -27.20 -21.45
C ASP A 56 -1.78 -26.74 -20.22
N VAL A 57 -2.43 -26.09 -19.24
CA VAL A 57 -1.80 -25.66 -17.98
C VAL A 57 -2.78 -25.84 -16.83
N ARG A 58 -2.36 -26.65 -15.85
CA ARG A 58 -3.12 -27.07 -14.67
C ARG A 58 -2.36 -26.67 -13.40
N GLY A 59 -3.03 -26.64 -12.26
CA GLY A 59 -2.39 -26.23 -10.99
C GLY A 59 -1.18 -27.10 -10.57
N ASP A 60 -1.05 -28.31 -11.13
CA ASP A 60 0.05 -29.24 -10.83
C ASP A 60 0.97 -29.54 -12.01
N SER A 61 0.62 -29.13 -13.23
CA SER A 61 1.31 -29.57 -14.45
C SER A 61 1.04 -28.67 -15.66
N PHE A 62 1.90 -28.76 -16.67
CA PHE A 62 1.77 -28.03 -17.93
C PHE A 62 2.23 -28.89 -19.11
N TYR A 63 1.69 -28.61 -20.30
CA TYR A 63 2.01 -29.33 -21.53
C TYR A 63 3.11 -28.61 -22.31
N THR A 64 4.18 -29.33 -22.66
CA THR A 64 5.34 -28.75 -23.39
C THR A 64 5.16 -28.72 -24.90
N GLY A 65 4.01 -29.18 -25.40
CA GLY A 65 3.80 -29.48 -26.82
C GLY A 65 4.11 -30.94 -27.18
N THR A 66 4.80 -31.69 -26.30
CA THR A 66 5.11 -33.11 -26.50
C THR A 66 4.68 -33.98 -25.33
N GLU A 67 4.81 -33.48 -24.10
CA GLU A 67 4.51 -34.22 -22.88
C GLU A 67 3.94 -33.31 -21.78
N TRP A 68 3.28 -33.91 -20.80
CA TRP A 68 2.93 -33.22 -19.57
C TRP A 68 4.10 -33.24 -18.60
N ARG A 69 4.45 -32.09 -18.04
CA ARG A 69 5.44 -31.94 -16.98
C ARG A 69 4.78 -31.41 -15.72
N GLY A 70 5.20 -31.94 -14.57
CA GLY A 70 4.76 -31.44 -13.28
C GLY A 70 5.52 -30.18 -12.88
N PHE A 71 4.85 -29.28 -12.15
CA PHE A 71 5.57 -28.28 -11.37
C PHE A 71 6.30 -28.95 -10.21
N THR A 72 7.44 -28.40 -9.81
CA THR A 72 8.23 -28.88 -8.67
C THR A 72 7.43 -28.79 -7.37
N ASN A 73 6.70 -27.67 -7.20
CA ASN A 73 5.82 -27.44 -6.06
C ASN A 73 4.37 -27.44 -6.54
N ARG A 74 3.50 -28.23 -5.92
CA ARG A 74 2.04 -28.19 -6.09
C ARG A 74 1.42 -27.54 -4.85
N TYR A 75 0.63 -26.49 -5.03
CA TYR A 75 0.12 -25.68 -3.93
C TYR A 75 -1.22 -26.18 -3.43
N LYS A 76 -1.32 -26.39 -2.12
CA LYS A 76 -2.56 -26.73 -1.41
C LYS A 76 -3.43 -25.50 -1.24
N MET A 77 -4.71 -25.73 -0.95
CA MET A 77 -5.62 -24.64 -0.59
C MET A 77 -5.09 -23.83 0.60
N SER A 78 -4.50 -24.51 1.59
CA SER A 78 -3.90 -23.86 2.76
C SER A 78 -2.79 -22.86 2.41
N ASP A 79 -2.05 -23.07 1.32
CA ASP A 79 -1.00 -22.16 0.88
C ASP A 79 -1.59 -20.83 0.38
N PHE A 80 -2.68 -20.91 -0.39
CA PHE A 80 -3.44 -19.73 -0.80
C PHE A 80 -4.17 -19.08 0.37
N GLU A 81 -4.70 -19.86 1.31
CA GLU A 81 -5.33 -19.35 2.52
C GLU A 81 -4.32 -18.58 3.39
N ASP A 82 -3.12 -19.12 3.56
CA ASP A 82 -2.04 -18.48 4.28
C ASP A 82 -1.63 -17.16 3.61
N LEU A 83 -1.40 -17.18 2.30
CA LEU A 83 -1.04 -16.00 1.51
C LEU A 83 -2.13 -14.91 1.52
N LEU A 84 -3.42 -15.29 1.49
CA LEU A 84 -4.50 -14.34 1.23
C LEU A 84 -5.29 -13.92 2.47
N THR A 85 -5.44 -14.80 3.47
CA THR A 85 -6.52 -14.67 4.47
C THR A 85 -6.03 -14.47 5.90
N THR A 86 -4.75 -14.77 6.16
CA THR A 86 -4.23 -14.80 7.53
C THR A 86 -3.99 -13.40 8.10
N LEU A 87 -3.80 -13.35 9.43
CA LEU A 87 -3.32 -12.14 10.10
C LEU A 87 -2.16 -12.53 11.01
N GLY A 88 -0.96 -12.04 10.70
CA GLY A 88 0.27 -12.21 11.48
C GLY A 88 0.90 -13.60 11.42
N SER A 89 0.33 -14.57 10.69
CA SER A 89 0.84 -15.96 10.64
C SER A 89 1.62 -16.32 9.37
N TYR A 90 1.45 -15.59 8.27
CA TYR A 90 2.21 -15.77 7.03
C TYR A 90 3.42 -14.83 6.98
N THR A 91 4.41 -15.11 7.82
CA THR A 91 5.63 -14.28 7.98
C THR A 91 6.89 -15.12 8.17
N GLY A 92 8.06 -14.54 7.89
CA GLY A 92 9.34 -15.22 8.03
C GLY A 92 9.52 -16.32 6.99
N SER A 93 10.16 -17.45 7.34
CA SER A 93 10.40 -18.58 6.43
C SER A 93 9.17 -19.45 6.15
N ARG A 94 7.96 -18.92 6.37
CA ARG A 94 6.69 -19.61 6.17
C ARG A 94 6.12 -19.43 4.75
N GLY A 95 6.84 -18.75 3.87
CA GLY A 95 6.45 -18.69 2.47
C GLY A 95 6.35 -20.10 1.90
N THR A 96 5.32 -20.34 1.10
CA THR A 96 4.98 -21.67 0.56
C THR A 96 6.15 -22.35 -0.15
N ASP A 97 7.00 -21.58 -0.82
CA ASP A 97 8.20 -22.06 -1.52
C ASP A 97 9.48 -22.04 -0.64
N GLY A 98 9.34 -21.95 0.68
CA GLY A 98 10.45 -21.79 1.64
C GLY A 98 11.07 -20.39 1.62
N GLU A 99 10.43 -19.44 0.95
CA GLU A 99 10.90 -18.07 0.82
C GLU A 99 10.51 -17.23 2.03
N PRO A 100 11.32 -16.22 2.41
CA PRO A 100 10.89 -15.26 3.41
C PRO A 100 9.66 -14.51 2.89
N VAL A 101 8.65 -14.32 3.72
CA VAL A 101 7.46 -13.49 3.42
C VAL A 101 7.23 -12.51 4.56
N PHE A 102 6.70 -11.33 4.25
CA PHE A 102 6.51 -10.28 5.24
C PHE A 102 5.08 -10.18 5.78
N GLY A 103 4.15 -10.93 5.20
CA GLY A 103 2.74 -10.89 5.57
C GLY A 103 1.89 -11.50 4.46
N SER A 104 0.62 -11.69 4.77
CA SER A 104 -0.41 -12.00 3.79
C SER A 104 -0.93 -10.74 3.08
N TYR A 105 -1.72 -10.92 2.02
CA TYR A 105 -2.53 -9.85 1.41
C TYR A 105 -3.38 -9.12 2.46
N ARG A 106 -3.96 -9.84 3.42
CA ARG A 106 -4.81 -9.25 4.45
C ARG A 106 -3.99 -8.46 5.48
N ASP A 107 -2.81 -8.94 5.85
CA ASP A 107 -1.87 -8.20 6.71
C ASP A 107 -1.50 -6.85 6.09
N TYR A 108 -1.28 -6.82 4.78
CA TYR A 108 -0.95 -5.59 4.06
C TYR A 108 -1.97 -4.48 4.32
N PHE A 109 -3.25 -4.76 4.07
CA PHE A 109 -4.31 -3.77 4.27
C PHE A 109 -4.57 -3.48 5.75
N TYR A 110 -4.44 -4.49 6.61
CA TYR A 110 -4.58 -4.32 8.05
C TYR A 110 -3.53 -3.37 8.62
N GLU A 111 -2.27 -3.49 8.23
CA GLU A 111 -1.20 -2.61 8.71
C GLU A 111 -1.26 -1.22 8.08
N ASN A 112 -1.44 -1.12 6.75
CA ASN A 112 -1.51 0.18 6.05
C ASN A 112 -2.71 1.02 6.54
N SER A 113 -3.80 0.37 6.96
CA SER A 113 -4.98 1.04 7.51
C SER A 113 -4.89 1.34 9.00
N ARG A 114 -3.76 1.07 9.65
CA ARG A 114 -3.62 1.16 11.12
C ARG A 114 -4.69 0.35 11.85
N GLN A 115 -4.90 -0.87 11.37
CA GLN A 115 -5.85 -1.87 11.89
C GLN A 115 -7.33 -1.49 11.74
N SER A 116 -7.65 -0.41 11.02
CA SER A 116 -9.03 0.04 10.82
C SER A 116 -9.76 -0.68 9.68
N TYR A 117 -9.03 -1.39 8.82
CA TYR A 117 -9.59 -2.09 7.67
C TYR A 117 -8.93 -3.46 7.45
N SER A 118 -9.75 -4.49 7.24
CA SER A 118 -9.29 -5.86 7.00
C SER A 118 -10.27 -6.55 6.06
N PRO A 119 -9.97 -6.66 4.75
CA PRO A 119 -10.87 -7.30 3.81
C PRO A 119 -10.99 -8.80 4.13
N THR A 120 -12.20 -9.32 4.00
CA THR A 120 -12.46 -10.77 4.08
C THR A 120 -12.21 -11.40 2.71
N VAL A 121 -11.46 -12.49 2.67
CA VAL A 121 -11.26 -13.26 1.45
C VAL A 121 -12.13 -14.51 1.49
N GLN A 122 -12.83 -14.80 0.39
CA GLN A 122 -13.68 -15.96 0.23
C GLN A 122 -13.22 -16.76 -0.98
N ILE A 123 -12.50 -17.86 -0.76
CA ILE A 123 -12.14 -18.78 -1.84
C ILE A 123 -13.35 -19.66 -2.13
N LEU A 124 -13.83 -19.63 -3.37
CA LEU A 124 -15.08 -20.32 -3.75
C LEU A 124 -14.87 -21.76 -4.18
N ASN A 125 -13.68 -22.10 -4.67
CA ASN A 125 -13.33 -23.47 -5.04
C ASN A 125 -13.27 -24.37 -3.80
N SER A 126 -13.75 -25.59 -3.94
CA SER A 126 -13.56 -26.65 -2.93
C SER A 126 -12.16 -27.23 -2.98
N THR A 127 -11.84 -28.11 -2.03
CA THR A 127 -10.63 -28.93 -2.04
C THR A 127 -10.91 -30.36 -2.46
N ASP A 128 -9.93 -31.04 -3.04
CA ASP A 128 -9.92 -32.49 -3.18
C ASP A 128 -9.59 -33.19 -1.84
N ALA A 129 -9.46 -34.52 -1.85
CA ALA A 129 -9.20 -35.31 -0.65
C ALA A 129 -7.80 -35.05 -0.06
N GLU A 130 -6.86 -34.58 -0.90
CA GLU A 130 -5.48 -34.30 -0.54
C GLU A 130 -5.24 -32.83 -0.11
N GLY A 131 -6.30 -32.01 -0.21
CA GLY A 131 -6.31 -30.60 0.20
C GLY A 131 -5.88 -29.62 -0.91
N TYR A 132 -5.80 -30.06 -2.16
CA TYR A 132 -5.54 -29.18 -3.29
C TYR A 132 -6.83 -28.54 -3.80
N PRO A 133 -6.77 -27.32 -4.38
CA PRO A 133 -7.94 -26.71 -4.97
C PRO A 133 -8.51 -27.52 -6.14
N VAL A 134 -9.83 -27.63 -6.22
CA VAL A 134 -10.52 -28.13 -7.42
C VAL A 134 -10.65 -26.96 -8.39
N TRP A 135 -9.74 -26.89 -9.35
CA TRP A 135 -9.68 -25.82 -10.36
C TRP A 135 -10.84 -25.93 -11.36
N LEU A 136 -11.39 -24.79 -11.78
CA LEU A 136 -12.35 -24.77 -12.89
C LEU A 136 -11.59 -24.76 -14.22
N GLU A 137 -11.82 -25.76 -15.07
CA GLU A 137 -11.13 -25.89 -16.35
C GLU A 137 -11.86 -25.14 -17.47
N LEU A 138 -11.11 -24.30 -18.19
CA LEU A 138 -11.57 -23.66 -19.41
C LEU A 138 -11.28 -24.56 -20.62
N SER A 139 -12.13 -24.51 -21.64
CA SER A 139 -12.08 -25.40 -22.80
C SER A 139 -10.92 -25.17 -23.78
N GLY A 140 -10.03 -24.23 -23.49
CA GLY A 140 -9.01 -23.75 -24.42
C GLY A 140 -7.63 -23.73 -23.78
N ASN A 141 -6.61 -23.63 -24.62
CA ASN A 141 -5.24 -23.46 -24.16
C ASN A 141 -5.04 -22.05 -23.60
N LYS A 142 -4.13 -21.90 -22.63
CA LYS A 142 -3.86 -20.62 -21.96
C LYS A 142 -3.63 -19.46 -22.93
N THR A 143 -2.76 -19.69 -23.92
CA THR A 143 -2.38 -18.72 -24.96
C THR A 143 -3.48 -18.36 -25.95
N THR A 144 -4.67 -18.98 -25.86
CA THR A 144 -5.81 -18.66 -26.73
C THR A 144 -6.70 -17.57 -26.15
N TYR A 145 -6.50 -17.20 -24.88
CA TYR A 145 -7.33 -16.22 -24.20
C TYR A 145 -6.66 -14.85 -24.20
N SER A 146 -7.34 -13.86 -24.76
CA SER A 146 -7.10 -12.47 -24.40
C SER A 146 -7.65 -12.18 -23.00
N LYS A 147 -7.22 -11.08 -22.40
CA LYS A 147 -7.75 -10.52 -21.15
C LYS A 147 -9.28 -10.60 -21.02
N SER A 148 -10.02 -10.06 -22.00
CA SER A 148 -11.49 -10.05 -21.98
C SER A 148 -12.08 -11.44 -22.24
N GLY A 149 -11.44 -12.23 -23.12
CA GLY A 149 -11.82 -13.61 -23.39
C GLY A 149 -11.71 -14.49 -22.14
N PHE A 150 -10.60 -14.37 -21.40
CA PHE A 150 -10.35 -15.07 -20.14
C PHE A 150 -11.44 -14.75 -19.11
N ILE A 151 -11.72 -13.46 -18.85
CA ILE A 151 -12.76 -13.07 -17.88
C ILE A 151 -14.13 -13.65 -18.28
N SER A 152 -14.49 -13.58 -19.56
CA SER A 152 -15.77 -14.12 -20.05
C SER A 152 -15.87 -15.64 -19.85
N ALA A 153 -14.80 -16.38 -20.16
CA ALA A 153 -14.74 -17.82 -19.98
C ALA A 153 -14.76 -18.21 -18.49
N ALA A 154 -13.99 -17.53 -17.65
CA ALA A 154 -13.94 -17.75 -16.21
C ALA A 154 -15.28 -17.45 -15.52
N ASN A 155 -15.99 -16.39 -15.91
CA ASN A 155 -17.36 -16.10 -15.46
C ASN A 155 -18.30 -17.27 -15.80
N SER A 156 -18.22 -17.77 -17.04
CA SER A 156 -19.09 -18.84 -17.52
C SER A 156 -18.82 -20.14 -16.76
N ALA A 157 -17.55 -20.52 -16.59
CA ALA A 157 -17.15 -21.70 -15.83
C ALA A 157 -17.58 -21.62 -14.36
N ALA A 158 -17.37 -20.47 -13.71
CA ALA A 158 -17.77 -20.28 -12.31
C ALA A 158 -19.30 -20.30 -12.11
N THR A 159 -20.05 -19.71 -13.04
CA THR A 159 -21.52 -19.78 -13.02
C THR A 159 -22.01 -21.21 -13.21
N ALA A 160 -21.40 -21.96 -14.15
CA ALA A 160 -21.73 -23.36 -14.38
C ALA A 160 -21.41 -24.25 -13.17
N ALA A 161 -20.38 -23.91 -12.40
CA ALA A 161 -20.04 -24.56 -11.13
C ALA A 161 -20.96 -24.15 -9.97
N GLY A 162 -21.90 -23.23 -10.19
CA GLY A 162 -22.85 -22.75 -9.17
C GLY A 162 -22.28 -21.73 -8.19
N PHE A 163 -21.14 -21.10 -8.50
CA PHE A 163 -20.53 -20.10 -7.62
C PHE A 163 -21.31 -18.78 -7.69
N ASP A 164 -21.52 -18.14 -6.53
CA ASP A 164 -22.01 -16.76 -6.48
C ASP A 164 -20.87 -15.79 -6.85
N ILE A 165 -20.81 -15.44 -8.13
CA ILE A 165 -19.80 -14.52 -8.65
C ILE A 165 -20.25 -13.05 -8.65
N SER A 166 -21.35 -12.71 -7.98
CA SER A 166 -21.84 -11.33 -7.90
C SER A 166 -20.83 -10.41 -7.23
N THR A 167 -20.78 -9.17 -7.73
CA THR A 167 -19.90 -8.10 -7.26
C THR A 167 -20.72 -6.86 -6.93
N SER A 168 -20.19 -6.02 -6.04
CA SER A 168 -20.79 -4.75 -5.64
C SER A 168 -19.70 -3.79 -5.18
N THR A 169 -20.06 -2.58 -4.74
CA THR A 169 -19.11 -1.64 -4.12
C THR A 169 -18.38 -2.22 -2.90
N SER A 170 -18.96 -3.19 -2.21
CA SER A 170 -18.35 -3.89 -1.06
C SER A 170 -17.75 -5.26 -1.41
N VAL A 171 -18.06 -5.82 -2.57
CA VAL A 171 -17.65 -7.18 -2.97
C VAL A 171 -16.90 -7.14 -4.30
N ARG A 172 -15.63 -7.54 -4.26
CA ARG A 172 -14.75 -7.68 -5.42
C ARG A 172 -14.48 -9.15 -5.71
N ARG A 173 -13.91 -9.40 -6.88
CA ARG A 173 -13.55 -10.75 -7.33
C ARG A 173 -12.14 -10.79 -7.88
N CYS A 174 -11.42 -11.87 -7.56
CA CYS A 174 -10.11 -12.21 -8.10
C CYS A 174 -10.20 -13.56 -8.81
N TYR A 175 -9.70 -13.62 -10.03
CA TYR A 175 -9.39 -14.89 -10.69
C TYR A 175 -7.91 -15.18 -10.53
N ILE A 176 -7.59 -16.35 -9.96
CA ILE A 176 -6.25 -16.88 -9.94
C ILE A 176 -6.17 -17.96 -11.03
N TYR A 177 -5.29 -17.79 -12.01
CA TYR A 177 -5.15 -18.76 -13.11
C TYR A 177 -3.89 -19.61 -12.98
N ALA A 178 -3.98 -20.88 -13.37
CA ALA A 178 -2.89 -21.84 -13.21
C ALA A 178 -1.64 -21.48 -14.04
N GLY A 179 -0.47 -21.75 -13.48
CA GLY A 179 0.84 -21.54 -14.13
C GLY A 179 1.35 -20.09 -14.07
N ASN A 180 2.38 -19.82 -14.87
CA ASN A 180 3.13 -18.56 -14.90
C ASN A 180 2.35 -17.40 -15.55
N ILE A 181 2.85 -16.18 -15.49
CA ILE A 181 2.22 -15.04 -16.18
C ILE A 181 2.14 -15.25 -17.70
N ASP A 182 0.97 -14.99 -18.27
CA ASP A 182 0.75 -14.91 -19.72
C ASP A 182 0.58 -13.44 -20.15
N PRO A 183 1.25 -12.97 -21.21
CA PRO A 183 1.18 -11.57 -21.65
C PRO A 183 -0.17 -11.17 -22.27
N ASP A 184 -0.98 -12.11 -22.75
CA ASP A 184 -2.29 -11.82 -23.35
C ASP A 184 -3.41 -11.78 -22.30
N ILE A 185 -3.21 -12.46 -21.16
CA ILE A 185 -4.11 -12.39 -19.99
C ILE A 185 -3.67 -11.28 -19.03
N GLU A 186 -2.37 -11.20 -18.74
CA GLU A 186 -1.69 -10.29 -17.81
C GLU A 186 -2.07 -10.46 -16.32
N VAL A 187 -1.40 -9.67 -15.47
CA VAL A 187 -1.88 -9.34 -14.12
C VAL A 187 -2.56 -7.98 -14.21
N PHE A 188 -3.81 -7.88 -13.77
CA PHE A 188 -4.54 -6.62 -13.91
C PHE A 188 -5.83 -6.55 -13.09
N ALA A 189 -6.22 -5.33 -12.75
CA ALA A 189 -7.58 -4.93 -12.45
C ALA A 189 -8.30 -4.48 -13.72
N ASN A 190 -9.56 -4.89 -13.89
CA ASN A 190 -10.31 -4.65 -15.13
C ASN A 190 -10.61 -3.16 -15.39
N ALA A 191 -10.63 -2.35 -14.34
CA ALA A 191 -10.72 -0.89 -14.40
C ALA A 191 -10.36 -0.31 -13.01
N LEU A 192 -10.06 0.98 -12.95
CA LEU A 192 -10.13 1.73 -11.69
C LEU A 192 -11.52 1.65 -11.09
N ASN A 193 -11.61 1.40 -9.78
CA ASN A 193 -12.88 1.10 -9.10
C ASN A 193 -13.68 -0.03 -9.76
N GLY A 194 -13.00 -0.86 -10.55
CA GLY A 194 -13.56 -2.05 -11.17
C GLY A 194 -13.92 -3.10 -10.14
N HIS A 195 -14.46 -4.21 -10.62
CA HIS A 195 -14.98 -5.28 -9.77
C HIS A 195 -14.20 -6.58 -9.87
N THR A 196 -13.26 -6.68 -10.82
CA THR A 196 -12.54 -7.91 -11.13
C THR A 196 -11.05 -7.62 -11.27
N MET A 197 -10.24 -8.43 -10.61
CA MET A 197 -8.80 -8.54 -10.83
C MET A 197 -8.43 -9.96 -11.26
N VAL A 198 -7.27 -10.09 -11.87
CA VAL A 198 -6.69 -11.35 -12.33
C VAL A 198 -5.22 -11.39 -11.93
N VAL A 199 -4.80 -12.50 -11.33
CA VAL A 199 -3.42 -12.74 -10.89
C VAL A 199 -3.02 -14.17 -11.26
N PRO A 200 -1.83 -14.45 -11.82
CA PRO A 200 -1.39 -15.81 -12.05
C PRO A 200 -1.09 -16.51 -10.72
N GLU A 201 -1.24 -17.82 -10.69
CA GLU A 201 -0.78 -18.68 -9.60
C GLU A 201 0.71 -18.50 -9.36
N ARG A 202 1.49 -18.40 -10.44
CA ARG A 202 2.95 -18.36 -10.42
C ARG A 202 3.48 -17.16 -11.18
N MET A 203 4.66 -16.68 -10.80
CA MET A 203 5.24 -15.49 -11.43
C MET A 203 6.76 -15.59 -11.57
N ASP A 204 7.20 -15.63 -12.83
CA ASP A 204 8.53 -15.20 -13.24
C ASP A 204 8.39 -14.25 -14.44
N LYS A 205 8.82 -13.00 -14.24
CA LYS A 205 8.73 -11.97 -15.28
C LYS A 205 9.82 -12.10 -16.35
N THR A 206 10.92 -12.78 -16.03
CA THR A 206 12.05 -12.97 -16.96
C THR A 206 11.77 -14.05 -17.98
N ASN A 207 10.97 -15.04 -17.61
CA ASN A 207 10.56 -16.12 -18.48
C ASN A 207 9.07 -16.37 -18.34
N GLN A 208 8.28 -15.97 -19.33
CA GLN A 208 6.82 -16.18 -19.36
C GLN A 208 6.43 -17.62 -19.76
N GLN A 209 7.42 -18.45 -20.09
CA GLN A 209 7.19 -19.86 -20.36
C GLN A 209 6.87 -20.60 -19.05
N GLU A 210 6.12 -21.70 -19.18
CA GLU A 210 5.98 -22.67 -18.09
C GLU A 210 7.24 -23.52 -17.95
N TYR A 211 7.73 -23.65 -16.72
CA TYR A 211 8.82 -24.56 -16.35
C TYR A 211 8.66 -25.00 -14.88
N PRO A 212 9.25 -26.13 -14.48
CA PRO A 212 8.93 -26.77 -13.20
C PRO A 212 9.21 -25.90 -11.97
N GLU A 213 10.20 -25.02 -12.03
CA GLU A 213 10.72 -24.27 -10.89
C GLU A 213 10.05 -22.90 -10.67
N VAL A 214 9.03 -22.53 -11.46
CA VAL A 214 8.34 -21.25 -11.28
C VAL A 214 7.53 -21.25 -9.97
N LEU A 215 7.76 -20.21 -9.16
CA LEU A 215 7.26 -20.09 -7.79
C LEU A 215 5.94 -19.33 -7.70
N MET A 216 5.29 -19.43 -6.54
CA MET A 216 4.01 -18.81 -6.25
C MET A 216 4.09 -17.29 -6.38
N THR A 217 3.06 -16.68 -6.95
CA THR A 217 2.92 -15.21 -6.96
C THR A 217 2.70 -14.70 -5.53
N HIS A 218 3.53 -13.73 -5.12
CA HIS A 218 3.46 -13.15 -3.77
C HIS A 218 2.45 -12.00 -3.64
N MET A 219 2.16 -11.63 -2.38
CA MET A 219 1.10 -10.67 -2.00
C MET A 219 1.18 -9.32 -2.69
N GLY A 220 2.36 -8.87 -3.11
CA GLY A 220 2.51 -7.55 -3.72
C GLY A 220 1.63 -7.35 -4.96
N TYR A 221 1.55 -8.34 -5.86
CA TYR A 221 0.67 -8.27 -7.02
C TYR A 221 -0.81 -8.22 -6.62
N TYR A 222 -1.22 -9.04 -5.65
CA TYR A 222 -2.59 -9.02 -5.15
C TYR A 222 -2.95 -7.65 -4.56
N SER A 223 -2.06 -7.07 -3.74
CA SER A 223 -2.29 -5.78 -3.11
C SER A 223 -2.33 -4.65 -4.14
N HIS A 224 -1.47 -4.68 -5.16
CA HIS A 224 -1.44 -3.67 -6.23
C HIS A 224 -2.74 -3.67 -7.04
N GLU A 225 -3.15 -4.82 -7.55
CA GLU A 225 -4.38 -4.90 -8.34
C GLU A 225 -5.61 -4.58 -7.49
N PHE A 226 -5.62 -5.00 -6.22
CA PHE A 226 -6.71 -4.62 -5.33
C PHE A 226 -6.72 -3.11 -5.05
N GLY A 227 -5.55 -2.45 -5.00
CA GLY A 227 -5.45 -0.99 -4.93
C GLY A 227 -6.16 -0.28 -6.09
N HIS A 228 -6.06 -0.83 -7.31
CA HIS A 228 -6.86 -0.34 -8.45
C HIS A 228 -8.36 -0.53 -8.26
N LEU A 229 -8.80 -1.67 -7.70
CA LEU A 229 -10.21 -1.91 -7.39
C LEU A 229 -10.75 -1.00 -6.26
N MET A 230 -9.85 -0.44 -5.46
CA MET A 230 -10.12 0.58 -4.45
C MET A 230 -10.05 2.01 -4.99
N GLY A 231 -9.62 2.21 -6.25
CA GLY A 231 -9.61 3.51 -6.91
C GLY A 231 -8.25 4.22 -6.94
N ALA A 232 -7.14 3.53 -6.63
CA ALA A 232 -5.81 4.10 -6.78
C ALA A 232 -5.29 3.89 -8.20
N HIS A 233 -4.75 4.93 -8.86
CA HIS A 233 -4.01 4.78 -10.10
C HIS A 233 -2.49 4.68 -9.86
N HIS A 234 -1.77 4.31 -10.92
CA HIS A 234 -0.32 4.43 -10.97
C HIS A 234 0.12 5.90 -10.88
N PRO A 235 1.01 6.24 -9.93
CA PRO A 235 1.79 7.48 -9.95
C PRO A 235 2.78 7.44 -11.13
N VAL A 236 3.35 8.57 -11.55
CA VAL A 236 4.32 8.66 -12.66
C VAL A 236 5.76 8.46 -12.16
N THR A 237 6.13 9.06 -11.02
CA THR A 237 7.48 9.00 -10.45
C THR A 237 7.45 8.58 -8.98
N SER A 238 7.32 7.28 -8.68
CA SER A 238 7.48 6.80 -7.29
C SER A 238 7.95 5.35 -7.17
N GLN A 239 8.73 4.92 -8.16
CA GLN A 239 9.26 3.57 -8.39
C GLN A 239 8.96 2.56 -7.27
N HIS A 240 9.93 2.26 -6.42
CA HIS A 240 9.84 1.18 -5.44
C HIS A 240 9.24 1.63 -4.10
N HIS A 241 8.82 2.89 -3.97
CA HIS A 241 8.39 3.50 -2.70
C HIS A 241 6.88 3.55 -2.54
N ALA A 242 6.14 3.34 -3.63
CA ALA A 242 4.69 3.25 -3.63
C ALA A 242 4.25 1.87 -4.13
N LEU A 243 3.28 1.26 -3.44
CA LEU A 243 2.63 0.03 -3.92
C LEU A 243 2.14 0.19 -5.37
N MET A 244 1.48 1.31 -5.65
CA MET A 244 0.83 1.56 -6.93
C MET A 244 1.79 1.86 -8.07
N HIS A 245 3.12 1.84 -7.86
CA HIS A 245 4.09 1.82 -8.95
C HIS A 245 4.84 0.49 -8.96
N SER A 246 6.16 0.48 -8.83
CA SER A 246 7.01 -0.71 -8.81
C SER A 246 7.21 -1.24 -7.40
N GLY A 247 6.67 -0.58 -6.38
CA GLY A 247 6.79 -1.00 -4.99
C GLY A 247 6.07 -2.32 -4.70
N HIS A 248 5.06 -2.70 -5.48
CA HIS A 248 4.45 -4.04 -5.37
C HIS A 248 5.41 -5.19 -5.69
N LYS A 249 6.51 -4.91 -6.40
CA LYS A 249 7.53 -5.91 -6.76
C LYS A 249 8.62 -6.05 -5.70
N ALA A 250 8.57 -5.24 -4.65
CA ALA A 250 9.65 -5.14 -3.70
C ALA A 250 9.79 -6.33 -2.75
N GLY A 251 10.92 -6.33 -2.05
CA GLY A 251 11.32 -7.32 -1.06
C GLY A 251 12.57 -8.10 -1.48
N THR A 252 13.01 -9.01 -0.61
CA THR A 252 14.20 -9.85 -0.88
C THR A 252 13.94 -10.91 -1.94
N ARG A 253 12.66 -11.26 -2.11
CA ARG A 253 12.13 -12.01 -3.24
C ARG A 253 11.08 -11.16 -3.91
N HIS A 254 10.86 -11.41 -5.19
CA HIS A 254 10.00 -10.57 -6.00
C HIS A 254 8.57 -10.53 -5.42
N ALA A 255 8.10 -9.34 -5.07
CA ALA A 255 6.76 -9.07 -4.52
C ALA A 255 6.43 -9.67 -3.12
N ASN A 256 7.41 -10.23 -2.39
CA ASN A 256 7.20 -10.84 -1.07
C ASN A 256 7.07 -9.84 0.08
N ARG A 257 7.44 -8.57 -0.14
CA ARG A 257 7.29 -7.45 0.78
C ARG A 257 7.07 -6.17 -0.02
N PRO A 258 5.82 -5.91 -0.45
CA PRO A 258 5.54 -4.72 -1.23
C PRO A 258 5.78 -3.44 -0.44
N ALA A 259 5.88 -2.31 -1.13
CA ALA A 259 5.95 -1.01 -0.49
C ALA A 259 4.63 -0.59 0.17
N SER A 260 4.69 0.31 1.14
CA SER A 260 3.52 1.00 1.69
C SER A 260 2.71 1.73 0.61
N MET A 261 1.41 1.89 0.89
CA MET A 261 0.50 2.60 0.00
C MET A 261 0.82 4.11 -0.08
N ASN A 262 0.41 4.77 -1.16
CA ASN A 262 0.58 6.21 -1.33
C ASN A 262 -0.13 6.98 -0.20
N PRO A 263 0.48 8.03 0.38
CA PRO A 263 -0.10 8.72 1.53
C PRO A 263 -1.40 9.46 1.21
N TRP A 264 -1.56 9.94 -0.03
CA TRP A 264 -2.81 10.55 -0.46
C TRP A 264 -3.97 9.55 -0.51
N PHE A 265 -3.71 8.34 -1.02
CA PHE A 265 -4.68 7.24 -0.93
C PHE A 265 -5.03 6.93 0.53
N LEU A 266 -4.04 6.85 1.43
CA LEU A 266 -4.27 6.60 2.85
C LEU A 266 -5.16 7.68 3.49
N TYR A 267 -5.01 8.94 3.08
CA TYR A 267 -5.90 10.01 3.53
C TYR A 267 -7.32 9.84 2.94
N LYS A 268 -7.44 9.64 1.63
CA LYS A 268 -8.73 9.50 0.93
C LYS A 268 -9.52 8.26 1.37
N SER A 269 -8.85 7.20 1.82
CA SER A 269 -9.47 6.02 2.42
C SER A 269 -9.89 6.22 3.89
N GLY A 270 -9.50 7.35 4.50
CA GLY A 270 -9.72 7.65 5.91
C GLY A 270 -8.78 6.91 6.87
N TRP A 271 -7.66 6.37 6.38
CA TRP A 271 -6.65 5.66 7.17
C TRP A 271 -5.54 6.58 7.72
N ALA A 272 -5.47 7.80 7.20
CA ALA A 272 -4.59 8.85 7.66
C ALA A 272 -5.35 10.18 7.78
N SER A 273 -4.72 11.13 8.46
CA SER A 273 -5.20 12.51 8.64
C SER A 273 -4.22 13.50 8.01
N LEU A 274 -4.71 14.71 7.73
CA LEU A 274 -3.90 15.81 7.22
C LEU A 274 -3.80 16.93 8.24
N SER A 275 -2.62 17.55 8.30
CA SER A 275 -2.36 18.81 8.99
C SER A 275 -1.98 19.86 7.94
N PHE A 276 -2.81 20.88 7.76
CA PHE A 276 -2.58 21.93 6.76
C PHE A 276 -1.52 22.93 7.21
N ILE A 277 -0.55 23.18 6.35
CA ILE A 277 0.49 24.20 6.51
C ILE A 277 -0.06 25.51 5.94
N ASN A 278 -0.67 26.33 6.79
CA ASN A 278 -1.30 27.61 6.39
C ASN A 278 -0.41 28.84 6.65
N SER A 279 0.67 28.68 7.40
CA SER A 279 1.68 29.69 7.71
C SER A 279 3.02 29.00 7.96
N ASP A 280 4.09 29.76 8.14
CA ASP A 280 5.38 29.23 8.59
C ASP A 280 5.20 28.33 9.83
N MET A 281 5.81 27.16 9.79
CA MET A 281 5.82 26.21 10.89
C MET A 281 7.27 25.90 11.27
N THR A 282 7.76 26.58 12.30
CA THR A 282 9.10 26.35 12.83
C THR A 282 9.07 25.34 13.96
N ASN A 283 10.17 24.59 14.14
CA ASN A 283 10.33 23.58 15.19
C ASN A 283 9.28 22.45 15.17
N VAL A 284 8.73 22.12 14.01
CA VAL A 284 7.81 20.98 13.86
C VAL A 284 8.60 19.68 13.94
N SER A 285 8.15 18.76 14.79
CA SER A 285 8.68 17.40 14.84
C SER A 285 7.80 16.49 14.01
N LEU A 286 8.28 16.08 12.82
CA LEU A 286 7.65 14.98 12.08
C LEU A 286 8.06 13.66 12.70
N THR A 287 7.21 13.13 13.56
CA THR A 287 7.48 11.86 14.24
C THR A 287 7.02 10.70 13.36
N TYR A 288 7.90 9.72 13.12
CA TYR A 288 7.47 8.48 12.47
C TYR A 288 6.46 7.77 13.36
N ASN A 289 5.28 7.50 12.80
CA ASN A 289 4.23 6.84 13.54
C ASN A 289 4.47 5.33 13.57
N THR A 290 5.03 4.86 14.68
CA THR A 290 5.24 3.43 14.98
C THR A 290 4.02 2.76 15.59
N SER A 291 2.96 3.50 15.90
CA SER A 291 1.75 2.91 16.47
C SER A 291 1.02 2.08 15.42
N PRO A 292 0.63 0.84 15.73
CA PRO A 292 -0.15 0.04 14.81
C PRO A 292 -1.61 0.52 14.68
N THR A 293 -2.13 1.30 15.64
CA THR A 293 -3.56 1.64 15.73
C THR A 293 -3.86 3.14 15.64
N ILE A 294 -2.85 3.99 15.80
CA ILE A 294 -3.04 5.44 15.67
C ILE A 294 -2.82 5.80 14.20
N GLN A 295 -3.75 6.55 13.62
CA GLN A 295 -3.64 7.04 12.24
C GLN A 295 -2.38 7.89 12.06
N SER A 296 -1.72 7.74 10.91
CA SER A 296 -0.67 8.68 10.51
C SER A 296 -1.27 10.08 10.30
N THR A 297 -0.50 11.11 10.61
CA THR A 297 -0.80 12.49 10.22
C THR A 297 0.27 12.94 9.23
N PHE A 298 -0.16 13.31 8.03
CA PHE A 298 0.70 13.92 7.02
C PHE A 298 0.52 15.43 7.02
N TYR A 299 1.58 16.15 6.65
CA TYR A 299 1.53 17.60 6.57
C TYR A 299 1.38 18.00 5.12
N ILE A 300 0.46 18.91 4.84
CA ILE A 300 0.11 19.27 3.45
C ILE A 300 0.10 20.77 3.25
N ARG A 301 0.65 21.21 2.11
CA ARG A 301 0.56 22.60 1.64
C ARG A 301 -0.13 22.63 0.29
N LYS A 302 -1.27 23.33 0.21
CA LYS A 302 -1.89 23.67 -1.07
C LYS A 302 -1.17 24.86 -1.70
N ILE A 303 -0.93 24.79 -3.00
CA ILE A 303 -0.39 25.91 -3.77
C ILE A 303 -1.54 26.89 -4.06
N PRO A 304 -1.42 28.17 -3.67
CA PRO A 304 -2.49 29.13 -3.86
C PRO A 304 -2.88 29.29 -5.33
N GLY A 305 -4.18 29.18 -5.63
CA GLY A 305 -4.71 29.37 -6.98
C GLY A 305 -4.59 28.16 -7.91
N THR A 306 -4.11 27.00 -7.42
CA THR A 306 -4.05 25.74 -8.17
C THR A 306 -4.73 24.61 -7.38
N ASP A 307 -4.87 23.43 -8.01
CA ASP A 307 -5.28 22.19 -7.34
C ASP A 307 -4.09 21.36 -6.82
N GLU A 308 -2.87 21.84 -7.09
CA GLU A 308 -1.62 21.21 -6.67
C GLU A 308 -1.34 21.39 -5.17
N CYS A 309 -0.78 20.36 -4.55
CA CYS A 309 -0.34 20.40 -3.17
C CYS A 309 0.85 19.47 -2.90
N PHE A 310 1.66 19.85 -1.91
CA PHE A 310 2.80 19.06 -1.46
C PHE A 310 2.49 18.43 -0.11
N LEU A 311 2.62 17.11 -0.04
CA LEU A 311 2.44 16.32 1.17
C LEU A 311 3.80 15.82 1.67
N VAL A 312 4.09 16.09 2.94
CA VAL A 312 5.31 15.63 3.62
C VAL A 312 4.97 14.45 4.53
N GLU A 313 5.71 13.37 4.33
CA GLU A 313 5.65 12.14 5.10
C GLU A 313 7.01 11.84 5.71
N ASN A 314 7.05 11.51 7.01
CA ASN A 314 8.21 10.85 7.59
C ASN A 314 8.00 9.34 7.50
N ARG A 315 8.86 8.63 6.77
CA ARG A 315 8.83 7.16 6.62
C ARG A 315 10.17 6.58 7.03
N GLN A 316 10.18 5.76 8.07
CA GLN A 316 11.41 5.20 8.62
C GLN A 316 11.56 3.74 8.25
N TYR A 317 12.82 3.32 8.01
CA TYR A 317 13.14 1.91 7.85
C TYR A 317 12.82 1.17 9.15
N SER A 318 11.85 0.26 9.09
CA SER A 318 11.50 -0.59 10.21
C SER A 318 11.06 -1.98 9.72
N ASN A 319 10.63 -2.84 10.64
CA ASN A 319 9.95 -4.09 10.28
C ASN A 319 8.52 -3.78 9.82
N THR A 320 8.36 -3.00 8.74
CA THR A 320 7.10 -2.61 8.08
C THR A 320 7.23 -2.74 6.56
N TYR A 321 6.24 -2.33 5.77
CA TYR A 321 6.31 -2.28 4.29
C TYR A 321 7.26 -1.21 3.71
N ASP A 322 8.25 -0.75 4.48
CA ASP A 322 9.13 0.37 4.13
C ASP A 322 10.56 -0.05 3.74
N GLN A 323 10.78 -1.34 3.43
CA GLN A 323 12.12 -1.86 3.09
C GLN A 323 12.70 -1.26 1.81
N SER A 324 11.84 -0.76 0.93
CA SER A 324 12.20 -0.24 -0.39
C SER A 324 12.62 1.23 -0.38
N LEU A 325 12.69 1.87 0.80
CA LEU A 325 13.11 3.27 0.90
C LEU A 325 14.54 3.49 0.34
N PRO A 326 14.82 4.64 -0.29
CA PRO A 326 16.18 4.97 -0.72
C PRO A 326 17.14 4.89 0.47
N GLY A 327 18.28 4.21 0.29
CA GLY A 327 19.28 4.05 1.35
C GLY A 327 18.90 3.09 2.49
N ALA A 328 17.88 2.24 2.31
CA ALA A 328 17.50 1.21 3.27
C ALA A 328 18.64 0.23 3.59
N VAL A 329 19.35 0.49 4.69
CA VAL A 329 20.34 -0.40 5.29
C VAL A 329 19.88 -0.73 6.70
N ALA A 330 20.00 -1.99 7.11
CA ALA A 330 19.70 -2.41 8.47
C ALA A 330 20.47 -1.55 9.49
N GLY A 331 19.75 -0.81 10.33
CA GLY A 331 20.34 0.10 11.33
C GLY A 331 20.56 1.54 10.86
N LEU A 332 20.12 1.91 9.66
CA LEU A 332 20.04 3.30 9.20
C LEU A 332 18.58 3.80 9.20
N SER A 333 18.44 5.09 9.52
CA SER A 333 17.18 5.84 9.61
C SER A 333 16.58 6.01 8.22
N GLY A 334 15.26 5.84 8.06
CA GLY A 334 14.59 6.22 6.81
C GLY A 334 14.55 7.74 6.63
N GLY A 335 13.61 8.25 5.83
CA GLY A 335 13.68 9.62 5.33
C GLY A 335 12.37 10.38 5.37
N LEU A 336 12.47 11.66 5.04
CA LEU A 336 11.32 12.45 4.65
C LEU A 336 11.04 12.19 3.16
N LEU A 337 9.79 11.93 2.86
CA LEU A 337 9.27 11.81 1.50
C LEU A 337 8.37 13.02 1.24
N ILE A 338 8.53 13.62 0.06
CA ILE A 338 7.67 14.72 -0.40
C ILE A 338 6.91 14.22 -1.60
N TRP A 339 5.60 14.33 -1.52
CA TRP A 339 4.69 13.91 -2.56
C TRP A 339 4.07 15.14 -3.20
N ASN A 340 4.23 15.30 -4.51
CA ASN A 340 3.41 16.22 -5.27
C ASN A 340 2.08 15.56 -5.56
N ILE A 341 0.99 16.24 -5.29
CA ILE A 341 -0.37 15.80 -5.54
C ILE A 341 -1.05 16.87 -6.38
N ASP A 342 -1.53 16.52 -7.57
CA ASP A 342 -2.34 17.39 -8.43
C ASP A 342 -3.78 16.87 -8.50
N GLY A 343 -4.72 17.70 -8.96
CA GLY A 343 -6.11 17.29 -9.20
C GLY A 343 -6.77 16.57 -8.01
N ASP A 344 -7.28 15.35 -8.23
CA ASP A 344 -7.89 14.54 -7.17
C ASP A 344 -6.88 13.61 -6.46
N GLY A 345 -5.66 13.50 -7.00
CA GLY A 345 -4.53 12.72 -6.50
C GLY A 345 -4.70 11.21 -6.64
N LEU A 346 -5.69 10.76 -7.39
CA LEU A 346 -6.04 9.35 -7.57
C LEU A 346 -6.02 8.94 -9.03
N ASN A 347 -5.92 9.88 -9.99
CA ASN A 347 -5.70 9.60 -11.40
C ASN A 347 -4.21 9.41 -11.75
N VAL A 348 -3.95 9.07 -13.02
CA VAL A 348 -2.60 8.84 -13.55
C VAL A 348 -1.76 10.10 -13.40
N GLY A 349 -0.62 10.00 -12.71
CA GLY A 349 0.32 11.13 -12.58
C GLY A 349 -0.15 12.29 -11.75
N GLU A 350 -1.25 12.13 -11.01
CA GLU A 350 -1.72 13.13 -10.05
C GLU A 350 -1.10 12.93 -8.67
N THR A 351 -0.23 11.96 -8.49
CA THR A 351 0.54 11.76 -7.26
C THR A 351 1.92 11.29 -7.62
N ASP A 352 2.94 12.00 -7.19
CA ASP A 352 4.33 11.73 -7.55
C ASP A 352 5.25 11.96 -6.38
N LEU A 353 6.30 11.16 -6.27
CA LEU A 353 7.39 11.42 -5.33
C LEU A 353 8.33 12.45 -5.96
N VAL A 354 8.66 13.47 -5.18
CA VAL A 354 9.59 14.54 -5.56
C VAL A 354 10.89 14.35 -4.78
N GLU A 355 12.01 14.43 -5.48
CA GLU A 355 13.32 14.47 -4.85
C GLU A 355 13.47 15.79 -4.07
N ALA A 356 13.90 15.69 -2.82
CA ALA A 356 14.12 16.86 -1.98
C ALA A 356 15.41 17.61 -2.36
N ASP A 357 16.29 16.94 -3.10
CA ASP A 357 17.59 17.42 -3.56
C ASP A 357 17.67 17.31 -5.08
N ALA A 358 17.57 18.46 -5.77
CA ALA A 358 17.84 18.51 -7.20
C ALA A 358 19.27 17.98 -7.44
N THR A 359 19.37 16.86 -8.16
CA THR A 359 20.68 16.41 -8.65
C THR A 359 21.28 17.56 -9.45
N ALA A 360 22.55 17.89 -9.18
CA ALA A 360 23.23 19.09 -9.66
C ALA A 360 23.39 19.19 -11.21
N GLU A 361 22.72 18.32 -11.97
CA GLU A 361 22.82 18.20 -13.42
C GLU A 361 21.67 18.85 -14.18
N GLU A 362 20.52 19.14 -13.55
CA GLU A 362 19.42 19.84 -14.23
C GLU A 362 19.34 21.33 -13.85
N GLU A 363 19.31 22.14 -14.91
CA GLU A 363 19.66 23.55 -14.99
C GLU A 363 18.87 24.47 -14.04
N ALA A 364 19.46 25.66 -13.82
CA ALA A 364 18.99 26.77 -12.98
C ALA A 364 17.55 27.26 -13.20
N THR A 365 16.79 26.67 -14.11
CA THR A 365 15.36 26.93 -14.36
C THR A 365 14.44 26.04 -13.50
N SER A 366 14.91 24.92 -12.94
CA SER A 366 14.17 24.10 -11.95
C SER A 366 14.15 24.73 -10.54
N MET A 367 14.95 25.79 -10.34
CA MET A 367 15.17 26.45 -9.05
C MET A 367 13.94 27.11 -8.39
N ALA A 368 12.85 27.32 -9.13
CA ALA A 368 11.60 27.86 -8.58
C ALA A 368 10.72 26.79 -7.89
N HIS A 369 11.04 25.51 -8.09
CA HIS A 369 10.25 24.36 -7.60
C HIS A 369 10.89 23.66 -6.39
N ASP A 370 12.10 24.06 -5.98
CA ASP A 370 12.76 23.56 -4.76
C ASP A 370 12.22 24.31 -3.53
N MET A 371 11.18 23.74 -2.93
CA MET A 371 10.54 24.25 -1.72
C MET A 371 11.36 24.13 -0.44
N PHE A 372 12.53 23.47 -0.46
CA PHE A 372 13.33 23.21 0.74
C PHE A 372 14.61 24.04 0.81
N ARG A 373 14.74 25.03 -0.08
CA ARG A 373 15.90 25.91 -0.13
C ARG A 373 15.82 27.05 0.89
N PRO A 374 16.86 27.28 1.70
CA PRO A 374 16.98 28.52 2.48
C PRO A 374 17.14 29.74 1.55
N SER A 375 16.48 30.85 1.89
CA SER A 375 16.47 32.09 1.10
C SER A 375 17.82 32.82 1.01
N VAL A 376 18.82 32.41 1.79
CA VAL A 376 20.11 33.10 1.88
C VAL A 376 21.25 32.09 1.88
N TYR A 377 21.87 31.86 0.71
CA TYR A 377 23.17 31.20 0.65
C TYR A 377 24.27 32.22 0.98
N TRP A 378 24.78 32.19 2.20
CA TRP A 378 26.11 32.69 2.49
C TRP A 378 26.94 31.50 2.97
N THR A 379 27.80 30.99 2.09
CA THR A 379 28.95 30.12 2.40
C THR A 379 28.74 29.21 3.62
N GLY A 380 27.89 28.19 3.47
CA GLY A 380 27.53 27.26 4.56
C GLY A 380 28.59 26.19 4.80
N ASP A 381 28.95 26.05 6.08
CA ASP A 381 29.87 25.09 6.68
C ASP A 381 29.40 23.63 6.45
N ILE A 382 30.32 22.67 6.29
CA ILE A 382 30.00 21.23 6.22
C ILE A 382 29.33 20.69 7.50
N ASN A 383 29.30 21.49 8.57
CA ASN A 383 28.55 21.24 9.80
C ASN A 383 27.12 21.83 9.79
N ASP A 384 26.66 22.34 8.64
CA ASP A 384 25.32 22.92 8.52
C ASP A 384 24.23 21.83 8.51
N ILE A 385 23.53 21.75 9.64
CA ILE A 385 22.40 20.85 9.92
C ILE A 385 21.06 21.42 9.43
N THR A 386 21.04 22.56 8.75
CA THR A 386 19.81 23.28 8.37
C THR A 386 19.33 22.99 6.94
N THR A 387 20.13 22.34 6.10
CA THR A 387 19.74 21.88 4.75
C THR A 387 19.51 20.38 4.67
N PRO A 388 18.46 19.88 3.96
CA PRO A 388 18.08 18.47 3.92
C PRO A 388 19.19 17.51 3.46
N ALA A 389 20.13 17.98 2.63
CA ALA A 389 21.23 17.20 2.09
C ALA A 389 22.17 16.58 3.15
N ASN A 390 22.18 17.10 4.39
CA ASN A 390 23.06 16.61 5.47
C ASN A 390 22.35 15.72 6.51
N LEU A 391 21.10 15.31 6.28
CA LEU A 391 20.34 14.41 7.16
C LEU A 391 20.78 12.94 7.11
N ARG A 392 22.09 12.67 7.18
CA ARG A 392 22.59 11.33 7.57
C ARG A 392 22.35 11.14 9.06
N LEU A 393 21.12 10.76 9.42
CA LEU A 393 20.73 10.55 10.81
C LEU A 393 21.37 9.28 11.36
N ARG A 394 22.22 9.46 12.38
CA ARG A 394 22.61 8.39 13.32
C ARG A 394 21.38 7.98 14.15
N ASN A 395 21.30 6.68 14.49
CA ASN A 395 20.25 6.09 15.33
C ASN A 395 19.85 6.99 16.52
N GLY A 396 18.57 7.32 16.61
CA GLY A 396 17.97 8.04 17.76
C GLY A 396 17.78 9.55 17.58
N THR A 397 18.03 10.10 16.39
CA THR A 397 17.84 11.54 16.11
C THR A 397 16.65 11.73 15.18
N PHE A 398 15.66 12.53 15.57
CA PHE A 398 14.50 12.85 14.74
C PHE A 398 14.87 13.87 13.64
N SER A 399 14.34 13.70 12.43
CA SER A 399 14.41 14.71 11.37
C SER A 399 13.73 15.99 11.86
N LYS A 400 14.47 17.08 11.95
CA LYS A 400 13.92 18.43 12.12
C LYS A 400 14.25 19.20 10.85
N PHE A 401 13.25 19.81 10.24
CA PHE A 401 13.42 20.75 9.14
C PHE A 401 12.65 22.01 9.51
N ALA A 402 13.15 23.14 9.04
CA ALA A 402 12.47 24.41 9.13
C ALA A 402 11.85 24.69 7.75
N ILE A 403 10.54 24.90 7.73
CA ILE A 403 9.84 25.48 6.58
C ILE A 403 9.88 27.00 6.83
N GLU A 404 10.89 27.70 6.28
CA GLU A 404 11.07 29.16 6.36
C GLU A 404 10.90 29.89 5.02
N ASN A 405 10.41 31.14 5.05
CA ASN A 405 10.26 32.08 3.93
C ASN A 405 9.19 31.71 2.89
N PHE A 406 7.96 31.48 3.33
CA PHE A 406 6.83 31.16 2.44
C PHE A 406 5.87 32.35 2.32
N SER A 407 6.16 33.28 1.40
CA SER A 407 5.29 34.40 1.03
C SER A 407 4.90 34.38 -0.45
#